data_AF-X0WJ40-F1
#
_entry.id   AF-X0WJ40-F1
#
_cell.length_a   1.000
_cell.length_b   1.000
_cell.length_c   1.000
_cell.angle_alpha   90.00
_cell.angle_beta   90.00
_cell.angle_gamma   90.00
#
_symmetry.space_group_name_H-M   'P 1'
#
loop_
_entity.id
_entity.type
_entity.pdbx_description
1 polymer ?
#
loop_
_entity_poly.entity_id
_entity_poly.type
_entity_poly.pdbx_seq_one_letter_code
_entity_poly.pdbx_strand_id
1 'polypeptide(L)' 'AGMATALITTFYGALMANLICLPLAGKLKVRSEEEVMNKELVIEGIMAIQSGDNPRIVEERLKSFLSPRLREKAEVEK' A
#
# COMPACT_ATOMS: atom_id res chain seq x y z
N ALA A 1 -43.03 -3.11 21.20
CA ALA A 1 -42.01 -2.10 20.81
C ALA A 1 -40.59 -2.68 20.69
N GLY A 2 -40.15 -3.62 21.53
CA GLY A 2 -38.73 -4.09 21.54
C GLY A 2 -38.25 -4.91 20.34
N MET A 3 -39.15 -5.60 19.62
CA MET A 3 -38.75 -6.39 18.44
C MET A 3 -38.38 -5.50 17.24
N ALA A 4 -39.12 -4.41 17.03
CA ALA A 4 -38.84 -3.45 15.96
C ALA A 4 -37.47 -2.78 16.15
N THR A 5 -37.12 -2.40 17.38
CA THR A 5 -35.82 -1.81 17.67
C THR A 5 -34.67 -2.80 17.47
N ALA A 6 -34.83 -4.06 17.87
CA ALA A 6 -33.81 -5.10 17.67
C ALA A 6 -33.50 -5.36 16.18
N LEU A 7 -34.54 -5.39 15.34
CA LEU A 7 -34.38 -5.57 13.89
C LEU A 7 -33.69 -4.36 13.23
N ILE A 8 -34.05 -3.15 13.64
CA ILE A 8 -33.44 -1.91 13.14
C ILE A 8 -31.97 -1.82 13.55
N THR A 9 -31.61 -2.18 14.79
CA THR A 9 -30.22 -2.22 15.24
C THR A 9 -29.39 -3.23 14.44
N THR A 10 -29.95 -4.42 14.16
CA THR A 10 -29.29 -5.43 13.32
C THR A 10 -29.09 -4.93 11.89
N PHE A 11 -30.10 -4.27 11.33
CA PHE A 11 -30.05 -3.69 10.00
C PHE A 11 -28.97 -2.61 9.88
N TYR A 12 -28.94 -1.63 10.80
CA TYR A 12 -27.90 -0.60 10.79
C TYR A 12 -26.50 -1.16 11.02
N GLY A 13 -26.35 -2.17 11.88
CA GLY A 13 -25.08 -2.86 12.08
C GLY A 13 -24.58 -3.57 10.82
N ALA A 14 -25.46 -4.34 10.15
CA ALA A 14 -25.13 -5.03 8.91
C ALA A 14 -24.79 -4.05 7.78
N LEU A 15 -25.53 -2.95 7.67
CA LEU A 15 -25.24 -1.90 6.70
C LEU A 15 -23.88 -1.25 6.96
N MET A 16 -23.62 -0.81 8.20
CA MET A 16 -22.37 -0.12 8.54
C MET A 16 -21.14 -1.02 8.37
N ALA A 17 -21.25 -2.30 8.73
CA ALA A 17 -20.17 -3.27 8.54
C ALA A 17 -19.83 -3.44 7.04
N ASN A 18 -20.84 -3.71 6.20
CA ASN A 18 -20.61 -4.09 4.81
C ASN A 18 -20.37 -2.90 3.88
N LEU A 19 -21.04 -1.76 4.10
CA LEU A 19 -20.92 -0.58 3.22
C LEU A 19 -19.79 0.36 3.63
N ILE A 20 -19.39 0.39 4.90
CA ILE A 20 -18.41 1.37 5.39
C ILE A 20 -17.15 0.67 5.86
N CYS A 21 -17.24 -0.22 6.87
CA CYS A 21 -16.05 -0.77 7.51
C CYS A 21 -15.25 -1.71 6.58
N LEU A 22 -15.91 -2.59 5.83
CA LEU A 22 -15.24 -3.50 4.90
C LEU A 22 -14.48 -2.77 3.77
N PRO A 23 -15.10 -1.84 3.00
CA PRO A 23 -14.35 -1.13 1.96
C PRO A 23 -13.30 -0.19 2.54
N LEU A 24 -13.51 0.37 3.73
CA LEU A 24 -12.49 1.18 4.40
C LEU A 24 -11.26 0.33 4.78
N ALA A 25 -11.48 -0.84 5.37
CA ALA A 25 -10.41 -1.78 5.68
C ALA A 25 -9.66 -2.23 4.41
N GLY A 26 -10.38 -2.51 3.32
CA GLY A 26 -9.78 -2.85 2.03
C GLY A 26 -8.88 -1.74 1.50
N LYS A 27 -9.34 -0.49 1.50
CA LYS A 27 -8.53 0.66 1.07
C LYS A 27 -7.30 0.88 1.94
N LEU A 28 -7.45 0.70 3.25
CA LEU A 28 -6.35 0.88 4.21
C LEU A 28 -5.28 -0.20 4.01
N LYS A 29 -5.70 -1.44 3.74
CA LYS A 29 -4.80 -2.55 3.44
C LYS A 29 -3.97 -2.28 2.19
N VAL A 30 -4.59 -1.83 1.10
CA VAL A 30 -3.86 -1.48 -0.14
C VAL A 30 -2.82 -0.39 0.13
N ARG A 31 -3.17 0.67 0.87
CA ARG A 31 -2.20 1.71 1.22
C ARG A 31 -1.09 1.20 2.12
N SER A 32 -1.40 0.30 3.05
CA SER A 32 -0.40 -0.32 3.91
C SER A 32 0.57 -1.19 3.12
N GLU A 33 0.09 -1.92 2.11
CA GLU A 33 0.94 -2.74 1.23
C GLU A 33 1.87 -1.86 0.39
N GLU A 34 1.38 -0.75 -0.15
CA GLU A 34 2.23 0.26 -0.83
C GLU A 34 3.31 0.84 0.10
N GLU A 35 2.96 1.15 1.35
CA GLU A 35 3.91 1.69 2.32
C GLU A 35 4.98 0.66 2.73
N VAL A 36 4.59 -0.61 2.89
CA VAL A 36 5.52 -1.71 3.18
C VAL A 36 6.50 -1.89 2.02
N MET A 37 6.01 -1.95 0.78
CA MET A 37 6.86 -2.06 -0.40
C MET A 37 7.88 -0.91 -0.48
N ASN A 38 7.45 0.33 -0.22
CA ASN A 38 8.37 1.47 -0.22
C ASN A 38 9.45 1.35 0.86
N LYS A 39 9.11 0.86 2.05
CA LYS A 39 10.07 0.64 3.13
C LYS A 39 11.04 -0.48 2.81
N GLU A 40 10.57 -1.56 2.19
CA GLU A 40 11.42 -2.66 1.73
C GLU A 40 12.45 -2.15 0.71
N LEU A 41 12.05 -1.31 -0.23
CA LEU A 41 12.96 -0.69 -1.20
C LEU A 41 14.04 0.17 -0.55
N VAL A 42 13.66 0.95 0.46
CA VAL A 42 14.62 1.76 1.22
C VAL A 42 15.62 0.87 1.97
N ILE A 43 15.14 -0.21 2.60
CA ILE A 43 16.01 -1.16 3.31
C ILE A 43 16.97 -1.85 2.34
N GLU A 44 16.50 -2.31 1.19
CA GLU A 44 17.34 -2.94 0.16
C GLU A 44 18.38 -1.95 -0.39
N GLY A 45 18.00 -0.70 -0.62
CA GLY A 45 18.92 0.37 -1.01
C GLY A 45 20.01 0.62 0.03
N ILE A 46 19.66 0.67 1.32
CA ILE A 46 20.63 0.86 2.41
C ILE A 46 21.58 -0.35 2.51
N MET A 47 21.04 -1.57 2.43
CA MET A 47 21.86 -2.79 2.46
C MET A 47 22.85 -2.84 1.29
N ALA A 48 22.43 -2.42 0.10
CA ALA A 48 23.28 -2.39 -1.09
C ALA A 48 24.39 -1.31 -0.99
N ILE A 49 24.12 -0.19 -0.31
CA ILE A 49 25.15 0.81 0.00
C ILE A 49 26.15 0.24 1.02
N GLN A 50 25.67 -0.49 2.03
CA GLN A 50 26.51 -1.11 3.04
C GLN A 50 27.40 -2.24 2.48
N SER A 51 26.89 -3.06 1.55
CA SER A 51 27.64 -4.12 0.89
C SER A 51 28.74 -3.59 -0.04
N GLY A 52 28.72 -2.30 -0.37
CA GLY A 52 29.66 -1.69 -1.31
C GLY A 52 29.37 -2.06 -2.76
N ASP A 53 28.13 -2.43 -3.09
CA ASP A 53 27.73 -2.70 -4.47
C ASP A 53 27.86 -1.44 -5.33
N ASN A 54 28.18 -1.61 -6.61
CA ASN A 54 28.34 -0.48 -7.53
C ASN A 54 27.02 0.32 -7.59
N PRO A 55 27.01 1.63 -7.24
CA PRO A 55 25.80 2.45 -7.18
C PRO A 55 24.95 2.40 -8.45
N ARG A 56 25.59 2.18 -9.60
CA ARG A 56 24.92 2.07 -10.89
C ARG A 56 24.05 0.81 -11.02
N ILE A 57 24.49 -0.31 -10.43
CA ILE A 57 23.74 -1.57 -10.39
C ILE A 57 22.60 -1.47 -9.37
N VAL A 58 22.85 -0.81 -8.25
CA VAL A 58 21.82 -0.55 -7.22
C VAL A 58 20.70 0.35 -7.77
N GLU A 59 21.03 1.40 -8.52
CA GLU A 59 20.05 2.26 -9.20
C GLU A 59 19.20 1.47 -10.20
N GLU A 60 19.82 0.58 -10.97
CA GLU A 60 19.12 -0.25 -11.97
C GLU A 60 18.19 -1.30 -11.31
N ARG A 61 18.61 -1.90 -10.20
CA ARG A 61 17.76 -2.78 -9.38
C ARG A 61 16.60 -2.02 -8.75
N LEU A 62 16.84 -0.87 -8.11
CA LEU A 62 15.77 -0.08 -7.51
C LEU A 62 14.75 0.42 -8.55
N LYS A 63 15.20 0.69 -9.78
CA LYS A 63 14.32 1.04 -10.92
C LYS A 63 13.47 -0.12 -11.44
N SER A 64 13.88 -1.37 -11.25
CA SER A 64 13.08 -2.52 -11.70
C SER A 64 11.87 -2.76 -10.79
N PHE A 65 11.93 -2.33 -9.54
CA PHE A 65 10.82 -2.39 -8.59
C PHE A 65 9.82 -1.24 -8.75
N LEU A 66 10.19 -0.16 -9.45
CA LEU A 66 9.25 0.92 -9.78
C LEU A 66 8.27 0.45 -10.85
N SER A 67 6.99 0.73 -10.64
CA SER A 67 5.98 0.49 -11.68
C SER A 67 6.34 1.24 -12.98
N PRO A 68 6.00 0.71 -14.17
CA PRO A 68 6.40 1.31 -15.45
C PRO A 68 6.05 2.80 -15.58
N ARG A 69 4.93 3.22 -14.98
CA ARG A 69 4.50 4.63 -14.95
C ARG A 69 5.39 5.54 -14.08
N LEU A 70 5.92 5.00 -12.98
CA LEU A 70 6.86 5.75 -12.12
C LEU A 70 8.26 5.76 -12.71
N ARG A 71 8.64 4.69 -13.43
CA ARG A 71 9.90 4.61 -14.17
C ARG A 71 9.99 5.66 -15.28
N GLU A 72 8.90 5.87 -16.02
CA GLU A 72 8.82 6.88 -17.08
C GLU A 72 8.99 8.31 -16.53
N LYS A 73 8.37 8.63 -15.38
CA LYS A 73 8.59 9.92 -14.70
C LYS A 73 10.04 10.13 -14.25
N ALA A 74 10.67 9.09 -13.70
CA ALA A 74 12.06 9.18 -13.21
C ALA A 74 13.09 9.28 -14.34
N GLU A 75 12.76 8.82 -15.56
CA GLU A 75 13.61 8.98 -16.75
C GLU A 75 13.40 10.33 -17.45
N VAL A 76 12.22 10.93 -17.35
CA VAL A 76 11.91 12.26 -17.92
C VAL A 76 12.53 13.42 -17.11
N GLU A 77 12.86 13.20 -15.84
CA GLU A 77 13.49 14.21 -14.98
C GLU A 77 15.03 14.21 -15.04
N LYS A 78 15.64 13.40 -15.92
CA LYS A 78 17.09 13.37 -16.18
C LYS A 78 17.55 14.37 -17.24
#